data_AF-A0A0V0SDS8-F1
#
_entry.id   AF-A0A0V0SDS8-F1
#
_cell.length_a   1.000
_cell.length_b   1.000
_cell.length_c   1.000
_cell.angle_alpha   90.00
_cell.angle_beta   90.00
_cell.angle_gamma   90.00
#
_symmetry.space_group_name_H-M   'P 1'
#
loop_
_entity.id
_entity.type
_entity.pdbx_description
1 polymer ?
#
loop_
_entity_poly.entity_id
_entity_poly.type
_entity_poly.pdbx_seq_one_letter_code
_entity_poly.pdbx_strand_id
1 'polypeptide(L)'
;MLRYWINRIPMTIFATAGSVGTVGIAYIVYGRFSREKGSVNHWKPWKVKVYRSLPLKPLSRAWGKVNSMEIPTILRRPLLGAYVRYYKCNLNEAVVDDLRAYSSLQDFFRRAIRPDLRPIADVPLVSPADGVVQWCGKISDGVLSQIKGITYHINDFFGQVEIPGVDFEEKMTSLYSCVIYLAPGDYHGFHSPVDWNVTFRRHIAGNLLSVGQRIVQRVSNLYCLNERVHLIGHWLHGFFSMCAVGATNVGSINIVFEEDLKTNKKGMRHGSLSDLSYSPGYDTEKGRKMGDFRLGSSVVLIFEAPADFHFSVSSGQRIKYGEMLGDINSQAYNLESSDVRTRKLHLQSQAHRTAYAAYYAQFEEYRREEMNDQRPSSFAAKSKQKISSKNANDILNHWLQINRPDLYAFSMLRKQLIQLEYDVNKWPVSLRLCCS
;
A
#
# COMPACT_ATOMS: atom_id res chain seq x y z
N MET A 1 18.98 33.41 21.80
CA MET A 1 20.30 32.85 22.17
C MET A 1 20.58 31.45 21.62
N LEU A 2 19.66 30.48 21.67
CA LEU A 2 19.88 29.12 21.12
C LEU A 2 20.20 29.11 19.61
N ARG A 3 19.54 29.97 18.83
CA ARG A 3 19.79 30.19 17.38
C ARG A 3 21.20 30.68 17.04
N TYR A 4 21.86 31.39 17.97
CA TYR A 4 23.18 31.99 17.76
C TYR A 4 24.28 30.93 17.89
N TRP A 5 24.17 30.06 18.90
CA TRP A 5 25.11 28.96 19.14
C TRP A 5 24.98 27.83 18.11
N ILE A 6 23.76 27.52 17.64
CA ILE A 6 23.52 26.48 16.62
C ILE A 6 24.18 26.81 15.27
N ASN A 7 24.44 28.08 14.97
CA ASN A 7 25.05 28.51 13.70
C ASN A 7 26.58 28.46 13.67
N ARG A 8 27.24 28.19 14.80
CA ARG A 8 28.71 28.20 14.92
C ARG A 8 29.35 26.84 15.23
N ILE A 9 28.59 25.75 15.23
CA ILE A 9 29.15 24.41 15.46
C ILE A 9 30.01 24.02 14.23
N PRO A 10 31.33 23.82 14.38
CA PRO A 10 32.19 23.39 13.28
C PRO A 10 31.81 21.98 12.81
N MET A 11 31.80 21.75 11.49
CA MET A 11 31.50 20.46 10.85
C MET A 11 32.48 19.32 11.19
N THR A 12 33.52 19.59 11.98
CA THR A 12 34.59 18.64 12.32
C THR A 12 34.35 17.85 13.62
N ILE A 13 33.26 18.11 14.37
CA ILE A 13 32.92 17.36 15.58
C ILE A 13 32.09 16.11 15.20
N PHE A 14 32.70 15.17 14.48
CA PHE A 14 32.11 13.85 14.19
C PHE A 14 32.75 12.70 14.97
N ALA A 15 33.70 12.99 15.86
CA ALA A 15 34.30 12.00 16.73
C ALA A 15 33.91 12.28 18.18
N THR A 16 33.40 11.24 18.85
CA THR A 16 33.26 11.10 20.30
C THR A 16 32.24 12.01 21.01
N ALA A 17 30.98 11.54 21.12
CA ALA A 17 30.17 11.61 22.34
C ALA A 17 28.77 11.01 22.09
N GLY A 18 28.41 9.99 22.88
CA GLY A 18 27.06 9.49 23.19
C GLY A 18 26.04 9.40 22.06
N SER A 19 25.57 8.18 21.77
CA SER A 19 24.54 7.85 20.76
C SER A 19 23.30 8.76 20.70
N VAL A 20 22.95 9.46 21.79
CA VAL A 20 21.87 10.46 21.84
C VAL A 20 22.31 11.82 21.27
N GLY A 21 23.53 12.28 21.55
CA GLY A 21 24.09 13.54 21.05
C GLY A 21 24.34 13.49 19.55
N THR A 22 24.85 12.37 19.04
CA THR A 22 25.07 12.17 17.60
C THR A 22 23.75 12.16 16.81
N VAL A 23 22.69 11.60 17.40
CA VAL A 23 21.32 11.61 16.86
C VAL A 23 20.72 13.01 16.84
N GLY A 24 20.86 13.77 17.93
CA GLY A 24 20.39 15.16 18.01
C GLY A 24 21.08 16.08 17.01
N ILE A 25 22.40 15.99 16.88
CA ILE A 25 23.19 16.77 15.91
C ILE A 25 22.79 16.40 14.48
N ALA A 26 22.64 15.10 14.17
CA ALA A 26 22.19 14.66 12.85
C ALA A 26 20.80 15.20 12.49
N TYR A 27 19.88 15.30 13.47
CA TYR A 27 18.56 15.89 13.27
C TYR A 27 18.62 17.41 13.04
N ILE A 28 19.51 18.12 13.74
CA ILE A 28 19.77 19.54 13.51
C ILE A 28 20.31 19.75 12.09
N VAL A 29 21.31 18.96 11.68
CA VAL A 29 21.90 19.03 10.34
C VAL A 29 20.85 18.71 9.26
N TYR A 30 20.07 17.65 9.43
CA TYR A 30 18.92 17.33 8.56
C TYR A 30 17.92 18.50 8.49
N GLY A 31 17.61 19.12 9.62
CA GLY A 31 16.73 20.28 9.71
C GLY A 31 17.27 21.49 8.94
N ARG A 32 18.60 21.71 8.95
CA ARG A 32 19.25 22.76 8.14
C ARG A 32 19.10 22.48 6.64
N PHE A 33 19.42 21.27 6.20
CA PHE A 33 19.25 20.85 4.80
C PHE A 33 17.78 20.98 4.34
N SER A 34 16.84 20.53 5.16
CA SER A 34 15.40 20.55 4.84
C SER A 34 14.80 21.96 4.82
N ARG A 35 15.38 22.90 5.56
CA ARG A 35 14.93 24.30 5.67
C ARG A 35 15.71 25.26 4.78
N GLU A 36 16.73 24.79 4.07
CA GLU A 36 17.57 25.61 3.20
C GLU A 36 16.72 26.31 2.12
N LYS A 37 16.66 27.64 2.23
CA LYS A 37 16.08 28.53 1.23
C LYS A 37 17.20 28.99 0.31
N GLY A 38 17.03 28.79 -0.99
CA GLY A 38 18.05 29.09 -2.00
C GLY A 38 17.69 28.45 -3.33
N SER A 39 18.29 28.98 -4.40
CA SER A 39 18.00 28.71 -5.82
C SER A 39 17.74 27.23 -6.14
N VAL A 40 16.95 26.97 -7.18
CA VAL A 40 16.57 25.64 -7.71
C VAL A 40 17.77 24.81 -8.20
N ASN A 41 19.01 25.27 -7.96
CA ASN A 41 20.23 24.60 -8.37
C ASN A 41 20.43 23.28 -7.63
N HIS A 42 20.77 22.26 -8.41
CA HIS A 42 21.19 20.95 -7.95
C HIS A 42 22.30 21.04 -6.90
N TRP A 43 22.24 20.15 -5.91
CA TRP A 43 23.33 20.02 -4.95
C TRP A 43 24.55 19.40 -5.63
N LYS A 44 25.72 19.98 -5.37
CA LYS A 44 27.01 19.40 -5.78
C LYS A 44 27.15 17.98 -5.21
N PRO A 45 27.84 17.05 -5.90
CA PRO A 45 27.96 15.64 -5.48
C PRO A 45 28.45 15.46 -4.03
N TRP A 46 29.39 16.28 -3.57
CA TRP A 46 29.89 16.23 -2.19
C TRP A 46 28.80 16.52 -1.16
N LYS A 47 27.88 17.45 -1.45
CA LYS A 47 26.79 17.84 -0.55
C LYS A 47 25.75 16.73 -0.46
N VAL A 48 25.45 16.07 -1.58
CA VAL A 48 24.63 14.85 -1.61
C VAL A 48 25.30 13.74 -0.81
N LYS A 49 26.62 13.56 -0.93
CA LYS A 49 27.38 12.56 -0.14
C LYS A 49 27.29 12.81 1.36
N VAL A 50 27.42 14.06 1.81
CA VAL A 50 27.24 14.46 3.22
C VAL A 50 25.81 14.20 3.69
N TYR A 51 24.81 14.55 2.87
CA TYR A 51 23.42 14.28 3.23
C TYR A 51 23.12 12.79 3.35
N ARG A 52 23.69 11.96 2.46
CA ARG A 52 23.59 10.50 2.47
C ARG A 52 24.33 9.85 3.65
N SER A 53 25.38 10.48 4.18
CA SER A 53 26.12 9.95 5.33
C SER A 53 25.43 10.22 6.66
N LEU A 54 24.35 11.01 6.69
CA LEU A 54 23.53 11.18 7.89
C LEU A 54 22.92 9.83 8.32
N PRO A 55 22.86 9.51 9.62
CA PRO A 55 22.32 8.25 10.13
C PRO A 55 20.78 8.21 10.08
N LEU A 56 20.18 8.54 8.93
CA LEU A 56 18.72 8.67 8.75
C LEU A 56 17.97 7.35 8.99
N LYS A 57 18.61 6.20 8.75
CA LYS A 57 18.03 4.88 9.05
C LYS A 57 17.86 4.63 10.56
N PRO A 58 18.94 4.69 11.39
CA PRO A 58 18.80 4.67 12.84
C PRO A 58 17.81 5.71 13.38
N LEU A 59 17.84 6.93 12.84
CA LEU A 59 16.90 7.99 13.21
C LEU A 59 15.45 7.60 12.93
N SER A 60 15.16 7.07 11.75
CA SER A 60 13.80 6.65 11.37
C SER A 60 13.31 5.48 12.21
N ARG A 61 14.20 4.54 12.61
CA ARG A 61 13.85 3.46 13.55
C ARG A 61 13.58 3.96 14.97
N ALA A 62 14.42 4.86 15.48
CA ALA A 62 14.20 5.48 16.79
C ALA A 62 12.90 6.27 16.81
N TRP A 63 12.64 7.06 15.76
CA TRP A 63 11.40 7.80 15.57
C TRP A 63 10.18 6.86 15.48
N GLY A 64 10.28 5.76 14.73
CA GLY A 64 9.24 4.74 14.69
C GLY A 64 8.93 4.15 16.06
N LYS A 65 9.96 3.83 16.85
CA LYS A 65 9.80 3.33 18.23
C LYS A 65 9.14 4.35 19.16
N VAL A 66 9.49 5.63 19.04
CA VAL A 66 8.86 6.72 19.82
C VAL A 66 7.40 6.90 19.41
N ASN A 67 7.10 6.88 18.11
CA ASN A 67 5.73 7.07 17.62
C ASN A 67 4.81 5.89 17.92
N SER A 68 5.35 4.70 18.16
CA SER A 68 4.61 3.52 18.58
C SER A 68 4.38 3.45 20.09
N MET A 69 4.99 4.34 20.88
CA MET A 69 4.78 4.35 22.33
C MET A 69 3.35 4.78 22.64
N GLU A 70 2.75 4.08 23.59
CA GLU A 70 1.42 4.42 24.07
C GLU A 70 1.46 5.76 24.81
N ILE A 71 0.60 6.67 24.36
CA ILE A 71 0.42 7.98 24.96
C ILE A 71 -0.65 7.84 26.06
N PRO A 72 -0.39 8.28 27.30
CA PRO A 72 -1.40 8.31 28.36
C PRO A 72 -2.67 9.04 27.89
N THR A 73 -3.85 8.53 28.21
CA THR A 73 -5.14 9.02 27.68
C THR A 73 -5.34 10.53 27.82
N ILE A 74 -4.90 11.11 28.94
CA ILE A 74 -4.97 12.55 29.23
C ILE A 74 -4.10 13.36 28.25
N LEU A 75 -2.98 12.79 27.80
CA LEU A 75 -2.03 13.45 26.89
C LEU A 75 -2.31 13.20 25.40
N ARG A 76 -3.18 12.24 25.05
CA ARG A 76 -3.53 11.93 23.64
C ARG A 76 -4.09 13.14 22.92
N ARG A 77 -5.13 13.77 23.47
CA ARG A 77 -5.78 14.96 22.88
C ARG A 77 -4.82 16.14 22.68
N PRO A 78 -4.03 16.60 23.67
CA PRO A 78 -3.11 17.72 23.46
C PRO A 78 -1.95 17.39 22.51
N LEU A 79 -1.32 16.22 22.62
CA LEU A 79 -0.17 15.85 21.78
C LEU A 79 -0.59 15.60 20.33
N LEU A 80 -1.59 14.76 20.10
CA LEU A 80 -2.11 14.52 18.75
C LEU A 80 -2.78 15.77 18.18
N GLY A 81 -3.46 16.57 19.01
CA GLY A 81 -4.06 17.83 18.59
C GLY A 81 -3.02 18.88 18.16
N ALA A 82 -1.85 18.91 18.81
CA ALA A 82 -0.73 19.72 18.34
C ALA A 82 -0.21 19.24 16.97
N TYR A 83 -0.11 17.92 16.77
CA TYR A 83 0.27 17.33 15.49
C TYR A 83 -0.72 17.68 14.37
N VAL A 84 -2.03 17.47 14.61
CA VAL A 84 -3.11 17.78 13.67
C VAL A 84 -3.07 19.24 13.24
N ARG A 85 -2.90 20.17 14.18
CA ARG A 85 -2.82 21.61 13.87
C ARG A 85 -1.58 21.96 13.06
N TYR A 86 -0.43 21.40 13.41
CA TYR A 86 0.83 21.70 12.74
C TYR A 86 0.85 21.18 11.30
N TYR A 87 0.36 19.97 11.06
CA TYR A 87 0.34 19.32 9.74
C TYR A 87 -0.98 19.49 8.98
N LYS A 88 -1.95 20.21 9.54
CA LYS A 88 -3.28 20.47 8.97
C LYS A 88 -4.02 19.17 8.58
N CYS A 89 -3.98 18.16 9.45
CA CYS A 89 -4.70 16.91 9.21
C CYS A 89 -6.21 17.16 9.22
N ASN A 90 -6.93 16.67 8.21
CA ASN A 90 -8.39 16.71 8.21
C ASN A 90 -8.95 15.52 9.00
N LEU A 91 -9.53 15.78 10.19
CA LEU A 91 -10.13 14.75 11.04
C LEU A 91 -11.53 14.35 10.58
N ASN A 92 -12.25 15.22 9.86
CA ASN A 92 -13.61 14.93 9.38
C ASN A 92 -13.63 13.77 8.37
N GLU A 93 -12.48 13.46 7.78
CA GLU A 93 -12.31 12.35 6.85
C GLU A 93 -11.98 11.03 7.55
N ALA A 94 -11.61 11.04 8.82
CA ALA A 94 -11.30 9.83 9.56
C ALA A 94 -12.59 9.11 9.98
N VAL A 95 -12.56 7.77 10.04
CA VAL A 95 -13.67 6.97 10.60
C VAL A 95 -13.87 7.27 12.08
N VAL A 96 -12.78 7.56 12.79
CA VAL A 96 -12.78 7.96 14.19
C VAL A 96 -12.15 9.36 14.27
N ASP A 97 -12.94 10.37 14.62
CA ASP A 97 -12.47 11.76 14.71
C ASP A 97 -11.93 12.11 16.12
N ASP A 98 -12.33 11.36 17.15
CA ASP A 98 -11.85 11.53 18.52
C ASP A 98 -10.38 11.09 18.67
N LEU A 99 -9.51 12.08 18.88
CA LEU A 99 -8.08 11.88 19.11
C LEU A 99 -7.75 10.98 20.29
N ARG A 100 -8.63 10.85 21.29
CA ARG A 100 -8.40 9.99 22.48
C ARG A 100 -8.42 8.50 22.14
N ALA A 101 -9.08 8.12 21.05
CA ALA A 101 -9.17 6.74 20.59
C ALA A 101 -7.82 6.21 20.07
N TYR A 102 -6.93 7.09 19.61
CA TYR A 102 -5.63 6.68 19.09
C TYR A 102 -4.62 6.52 20.21
N SER A 103 -4.10 5.30 20.39
CA SER A 103 -3.18 4.98 21.49
C SER A 103 -1.81 5.61 21.33
N SER A 104 -1.40 5.92 20.10
CA SER A 104 -0.08 6.44 19.75
C SER A 104 -0.13 7.33 18.52
N LEU A 105 0.96 8.06 18.25
CA LEU A 105 1.04 8.87 17.03
C LEU A 105 1.04 7.98 15.78
N GLN A 106 1.70 6.82 15.83
CA GLN A 106 1.68 5.86 14.73
C GLN A 106 0.26 5.32 14.47
N ASP A 107 -0.52 5.09 15.53
CA ASP A 107 -1.92 4.66 15.42
C ASP A 107 -2.78 5.72 14.73
N PHE A 108 -2.57 6.99 15.07
CA PHE A 108 -3.20 8.12 14.38
C PHE A 108 -2.78 8.23 12.90
N PHE A 109 -1.50 8.00 12.57
CA PHE A 109 -1.02 8.04 11.18
C PHE A 109 -1.68 6.99 10.29
N ARG A 110 -1.99 5.81 10.84
CA ARG A 110 -2.66 4.71 10.11
C ARG A 110 -4.19 4.79 10.16
N ARG A 111 -4.75 5.93 10.57
CA ARG A 111 -6.21 6.11 10.69
C ARG A 111 -6.93 5.63 9.44
N ALA A 112 -8.05 4.94 9.63
CA ALA A 112 -8.96 4.63 8.55
C ALA A 112 -9.67 5.90 8.07
N ILE A 113 -9.89 6.00 6.77
CA ILE A 113 -10.65 7.08 6.15
C ILE A 113 -12.06 6.58 5.84
N ARG A 114 -13.02 7.48 5.98
CA ARG A 114 -14.44 7.29 5.67
C ARG A 114 -14.63 6.87 4.20
N PRO A 115 -15.16 5.67 3.91
CA PRO A 115 -15.33 5.18 2.55
C PRO A 115 -16.25 6.06 1.68
N ASP A 116 -17.27 6.67 2.30
CA ASP A 116 -18.21 7.60 1.65
C ASP A 116 -17.53 8.87 1.11
N LEU A 117 -16.38 9.25 1.68
CA LEU A 117 -15.60 10.42 1.25
C LEU A 117 -14.48 10.05 0.26
N ARG A 118 -14.46 8.81 -0.22
CA ARG A 118 -13.47 8.28 -1.16
C ARG A 118 -14.15 7.44 -2.25
N PRO A 119 -15.09 8.03 -3.02
CA PRO A 119 -15.66 7.35 -4.17
C PRO A 119 -14.56 7.06 -5.19
N ILE A 120 -14.60 5.86 -5.78
CA ILE A 120 -13.67 5.46 -6.83
C ILE A 120 -14.26 5.94 -8.16
N ALA A 121 -13.56 6.82 -8.86
CA ALA A 121 -14.00 7.33 -10.15
C ALA A 121 -14.08 6.21 -11.20
N ASP A 122 -15.09 6.28 -12.06
CA ASP A 122 -15.33 5.31 -13.13
C ASP A 122 -14.49 5.64 -14.37
N VAL A 123 -13.17 5.59 -14.19
CA VAL A 123 -12.16 5.89 -15.21
C VAL A 123 -11.08 4.80 -15.21
N PRO A 124 -10.31 4.63 -16.30
CA PRO A 124 -9.28 3.59 -16.39
C PRO A 124 -8.26 3.64 -15.25
N LEU A 125 -7.83 4.85 -14.87
CA LEU A 125 -6.77 5.08 -13.89
C LEU A 125 -7.19 6.09 -12.82
N VAL A 126 -7.25 5.65 -11.57
CA VAL A 126 -7.51 6.54 -10.41
C VAL A 126 -6.24 6.78 -9.60
N SER A 127 -6.27 7.79 -8.74
CA SER A 127 -5.19 8.07 -7.82
C SER A 127 -5.05 6.92 -6.80
N PRO A 128 -3.84 6.38 -6.59
CA PRO A 128 -3.59 5.35 -5.59
C PRO A 128 -3.52 5.90 -4.15
N ALA A 129 -3.34 7.21 -3.96
CA ALA A 129 -3.05 7.78 -2.63
C ALA A 129 -3.55 9.23 -2.49
N ASP A 130 -3.68 9.68 -1.24
CA ASP A 130 -3.86 11.09 -0.94
C ASP A 130 -2.50 11.80 -0.98
N GLY A 131 -2.40 12.92 -1.69
CA GLY A 131 -1.12 13.62 -1.76
C GLY A 131 -1.07 14.74 -2.78
N VAL A 132 0.14 15.02 -3.26
CA VAL A 132 0.43 16.00 -4.30
C VAL A 132 1.14 15.31 -5.45
N VAL A 133 0.67 15.52 -6.67
CA VAL A 133 1.35 15.07 -7.89
C VAL A 133 2.67 15.83 -8.02
N GLN A 134 3.81 15.16 -7.86
CA GLN A 134 5.12 15.76 -8.07
C GLN A 134 5.50 15.80 -9.54
N TRP A 135 5.13 14.76 -10.28
CA TRP A 135 5.32 14.66 -11.72
C TRP A 135 4.34 13.65 -12.32
N CYS A 136 3.92 13.88 -13.57
CA CYS A 136 3.20 12.91 -14.39
C CYS A 136 3.51 13.17 -15.86
N GLY A 137 3.68 12.12 -16.64
CA GLY A 137 3.93 12.24 -18.08
C GLY A 137 4.33 10.94 -18.75
N LYS A 138 4.50 11.03 -20.07
CA LYS A 138 5.07 9.95 -20.89
C LYS A 138 6.56 9.81 -20.61
N ILE A 139 7.04 8.57 -20.55
CA ILE A 139 8.46 8.22 -20.48
C ILE A 139 8.98 8.09 -21.92
N SER A 140 10.06 8.80 -22.22
CA SER A 140 10.78 8.70 -23.50
C SER A 140 12.17 8.15 -23.23
N ASP A 141 12.64 7.24 -24.08
CA ASP A 141 14.00 6.65 -24.04
C ASP A 141 14.37 6.01 -22.68
N GLY A 142 13.38 5.47 -21.97
CA GLY A 142 13.57 4.87 -20.64
C GLY A 142 13.97 5.87 -19.55
N VAL A 143 13.81 7.17 -19.79
CA VAL A 143 14.15 8.24 -18.85
C VAL A 143 12.91 8.70 -18.11
N LEU A 144 12.87 8.46 -16.79
CA LEU A 144 11.86 9.02 -15.90
C LEU A 144 12.24 10.42 -15.49
N SER A 145 11.23 11.27 -15.31
CA SER A 145 11.40 12.56 -14.66
C SER A 145 10.95 12.45 -13.19
N GLN A 146 11.86 12.81 -12.29
CA GLN A 146 11.57 12.96 -10.87
C GLN A 146 10.68 14.18 -10.63
N ILE A 147 11.08 15.29 -11.25
CA ILE A 147 10.38 16.57 -11.34
C ILE A 147 10.88 17.27 -12.61
N LYS A 148 10.28 18.41 -12.98
CA LYS A 148 10.74 19.21 -14.13
C LYS A 148 12.24 19.48 -14.06
N GLY A 149 13.01 18.92 -15.01
CA GLY A 149 14.45 19.12 -15.17
C GLY A 149 15.35 18.15 -14.41
N ILE A 150 14.81 17.16 -13.67
CA ILE A 150 15.60 16.14 -12.98
C ILE A 150 15.13 14.76 -13.44
N THR A 151 16.02 14.00 -14.06
CA THR A 151 15.71 12.71 -14.66
C THR A 151 16.56 11.58 -14.11
N TYR A 152 16.09 10.34 -14.28
CA TYR A 152 16.81 9.10 -13.97
C TYR A 152 16.36 7.97 -14.91
N HIS A 153 17.23 6.98 -15.15
CA HIS A 153 16.86 5.84 -15.99
C HIS A 153 15.95 4.86 -15.24
N ILE A 154 15.01 4.26 -15.98
CA ILE A 154 14.12 3.22 -15.47
C ILE A 154 14.89 2.05 -14.88
N ASN A 155 15.97 1.64 -15.54
CA ASN A 155 16.82 0.54 -15.07
C ASN A 155 17.39 0.83 -13.68
N ASP A 156 17.87 2.05 -13.42
CA ASP A 156 18.36 2.45 -12.09
C ASP A 156 17.25 2.37 -11.03
N PHE A 157 16.02 2.71 -11.41
CA PHE A 157 14.87 2.66 -10.52
C PHE A 157 14.46 1.23 -10.19
N PHE A 158 14.60 0.28 -11.12
CA PHE A 158 14.35 -1.15 -10.89
C PHE A 158 15.57 -1.94 -10.38
N GLY A 159 16.71 -1.27 -10.15
CA GLY A 159 17.90 -1.86 -9.53
C GLY A 159 18.94 -2.41 -10.50
N GLN A 160 18.91 -1.99 -11.77
CA GLN A 160 19.82 -2.42 -12.84
C GLN A 160 19.77 -3.93 -13.12
N VAL A 161 18.60 -4.51 -12.91
CA VAL A 161 18.29 -5.92 -13.20
C VAL A 161 17.02 -5.94 -14.02
N GLU A 162 16.93 -6.91 -14.93
CA GLU A 162 15.73 -7.17 -15.71
C GLU A 162 14.49 -7.29 -14.82
N ILE A 163 13.36 -6.85 -15.36
CA ILE A 163 12.08 -6.85 -14.68
C ILE A 163 11.33 -8.09 -15.21
N PRO A 164 11.08 -9.12 -14.39
CA PRO A 164 10.44 -10.34 -14.88
C PRO A 164 9.08 -10.07 -15.50
N GLY A 165 8.83 -10.65 -16.67
CA GLY A 165 7.55 -10.55 -17.38
C GLY A 165 7.32 -9.23 -18.11
N VAL A 166 8.34 -8.37 -18.22
CA VAL A 166 8.24 -7.11 -18.94
C VAL A 166 8.96 -7.23 -20.27
N ASP A 167 8.18 -7.43 -21.33
CA ASP A 167 8.65 -7.27 -22.69
C ASP A 167 8.39 -5.83 -23.15
N PHE A 168 9.49 -5.08 -23.33
CA PHE A 168 9.48 -3.71 -23.82
C PHE A 168 9.52 -3.65 -25.37
N GLU A 169 9.65 -4.79 -26.07
CA GLU A 169 9.66 -4.82 -27.52
C GLU A 169 8.23 -4.82 -28.10
N GLU A 170 8.03 -3.92 -29.07
CA GLU A 170 6.87 -3.70 -29.94
C GLU A 170 5.46 -3.85 -29.32
N LYS A 171 4.94 -2.72 -28.82
CA LYS A 171 3.50 -2.56 -28.59
C LYS A 171 3.01 -1.21 -29.10
N MET A 172 1.74 -1.16 -29.49
CA MET A 172 0.96 0.06 -29.76
C MET A 172 0.78 0.95 -28.50
N THR A 173 1.46 0.63 -27.40
CA THR A 173 1.38 1.31 -26.11
C THR A 173 2.62 2.16 -25.86
N SER A 174 2.49 3.10 -24.93
CA SER A 174 3.55 3.98 -24.48
C SER A 174 3.70 3.84 -22.98
N LEU A 175 4.92 4.03 -22.49
CA LEU A 175 5.19 3.99 -21.06
C LEU A 175 4.92 5.36 -20.43
N TYR A 176 4.21 5.37 -19.32
CA TYR A 176 3.88 6.57 -18.54
C TYR A 176 4.34 6.40 -17.11
N SER A 177 4.54 7.51 -16.41
CA SER A 177 4.76 7.48 -14.98
C SER A 177 4.09 8.64 -14.26
N CYS A 178 3.76 8.42 -13.00
CA CYS A 178 3.21 9.42 -12.10
C CYS A 178 3.84 9.25 -10.72
N VAL A 179 4.30 10.35 -10.14
CA VAL A 179 4.93 10.42 -8.83
C VAL A 179 4.04 11.21 -7.90
N ILE A 180 3.56 10.57 -6.84
CA ILE A 180 2.65 11.16 -5.86
C ILE A 180 3.35 11.21 -4.52
N TYR A 181 3.41 12.41 -3.92
CA TYR A 181 3.99 12.64 -2.61
C TYR A 181 2.91 12.74 -1.54
N LEU A 182 3.08 11.94 -0.49
CA LEU A 182 2.22 11.92 0.68
C LEU A 182 2.87 12.80 1.76
N ALA A 183 2.28 13.97 2.02
CA ALA A 183 2.74 14.85 3.07
C ALA A 183 2.34 14.30 4.45
N PRO A 184 3.02 14.71 5.54
CA PRO A 184 2.76 14.13 6.86
C PRO A 184 1.31 14.30 7.37
N GLY A 185 0.55 15.26 6.86
CA GLY A 185 -0.86 15.44 7.22
C GLY A 185 -1.84 14.54 6.46
N ASP A 186 -1.41 13.96 5.34
CA ASP A 186 -2.27 13.22 4.42
C ASP A 186 -2.59 11.81 4.97
N TYR A 187 -3.49 11.09 4.31
CA TYR A 187 -3.70 9.66 4.55
C TYR A 187 -2.54 8.86 3.96
N HIS A 188 -1.93 7.98 4.75
CA HIS A 188 -0.71 7.25 4.35
C HIS A 188 -0.97 5.81 3.88
N GLY A 189 -2.23 5.45 3.62
CA GLY A 189 -2.55 4.23 2.89
C GLY A 189 -2.46 4.47 1.39
N PHE A 190 -2.10 3.43 0.65
CA PHE A 190 -2.15 3.44 -0.80
C PHE A 190 -2.94 2.24 -1.32
N HIS A 191 -3.62 2.48 -2.43
CA HIS A 191 -4.67 1.66 -2.99
C HIS A 191 -4.36 1.36 -4.46
N SER A 192 -5.00 0.31 -4.97
CA SER A 192 -4.89 -0.08 -6.35
C SER A 192 -5.51 0.99 -7.26
N PRO A 193 -4.77 1.53 -8.23
CA PRO A 193 -5.27 2.56 -9.15
C PRO A 193 -6.06 1.98 -10.32
N VAL A 194 -5.96 0.67 -10.52
CA VAL A 194 -6.53 -0.09 -11.65
C VAL A 194 -6.95 -1.48 -11.17
N ASP A 195 -7.68 -2.20 -12.02
CA ASP A 195 -7.77 -3.66 -11.93
C ASP A 195 -6.52 -4.27 -12.56
N TRP A 196 -5.78 -5.11 -11.82
CA TRP A 196 -4.54 -5.72 -12.29
C TRP A 196 -4.18 -6.97 -11.48
N ASN A 197 -3.34 -7.81 -12.07
CA ASN A 197 -2.75 -8.98 -11.44
C ASN A 197 -1.29 -8.69 -11.09
N VAL A 198 -0.95 -8.71 -9.79
CA VAL A 198 0.43 -8.53 -9.32
C VAL A 198 1.14 -9.88 -9.35
N THR A 199 2.15 -10.02 -10.20
CA THR A 199 2.88 -11.28 -10.42
C THR A 199 4.23 -11.30 -9.70
N PHE A 200 4.74 -10.15 -9.32
CA PHE A 200 6.09 -10.04 -8.79
C PHE A 200 6.25 -8.89 -7.80
N ARG A 201 7.09 -9.11 -6.78
CA ARG A 201 7.52 -8.10 -5.82
C ARG A 201 9.04 -8.02 -5.82
N ARG A 202 9.56 -6.79 -5.90
CA ARG A 202 10.99 -6.49 -5.73
C ARG A 202 11.20 -5.46 -4.63
N HIS A 203 11.88 -5.85 -3.56
CA HIS A 203 12.33 -4.94 -2.51
C HIS A 203 13.78 -4.54 -2.74
N ILE A 204 14.04 -3.24 -2.81
CA ILE A 204 15.38 -2.67 -2.99
C ILE A 204 15.76 -1.91 -1.72
N ALA A 205 16.76 -2.42 -1.00
CA ALA A 205 17.26 -1.75 0.19
C ALA A 205 18.00 -0.47 -0.21
N GLY A 206 17.55 0.68 0.28
CA GLY A 206 18.11 1.99 -0.10
C GLY A 206 18.37 2.88 1.11
N ASN A 207 18.44 4.20 0.91
CA ASN A 207 18.50 5.22 1.95
C ASN A 207 17.07 5.61 2.38
N LEU A 208 16.96 6.51 3.36
CA LEU A 208 15.69 7.12 3.75
C LEU A 208 15.85 8.64 3.69
N LEU A 209 16.19 9.15 2.51
CA LEU A 209 16.29 10.58 2.23
C LEU A 209 14.90 11.21 2.19
N SER A 210 14.79 12.50 2.46
CA SER A 210 13.50 13.19 2.45
C SER A 210 12.98 13.35 1.02
N VAL A 211 11.76 12.87 0.76
CA VAL A 211 11.04 13.05 -0.52
C VAL A 211 10.24 14.35 -0.58
N GLY A 212 10.42 15.24 0.40
CA GLY A 212 9.81 16.57 0.37
C GLY A 212 10.28 17.36 -0.85
N GLN A 213 9.38 18.11 -1.47
CA GLN A 213 9.60 18.81 -2.75
C GLN A 213 10.92 19.60 -2.82
N ARG A 214 11.31 20.26 -1.72
CA ARG A 214 12.57 21.03 -1.64
C ARG A 214 13.85 20.20 -1.77
N ILE A 215 13.81 18.94 -1.36
CA ILE A 215 14.97 18.04 -1.42
C ILE A 215 14.97 17.30 -2.76
N VAL A 216 13.79 16.87 -3.21
CA VAL A 216 13.58 16.28 -4.55
C VAL A 216 14.06 17.24 -5.65
N GLN A 217 13.92 18.55 -5.46
CA GLN A 217 14.45 19.56 -6.39
C GLN A 217 15.97 19.71 -6.42
N ARG A 218 16.70 19.07 -5.51
CA ARG A 218 18.14 19.32 -5.32
C ARG A 218 18.99 18.06 -5.36
N VAL A 219 18.39 16.91 -5.08
CA VAL A 219 19.05 15.61 -5.10
C VAL A 219 18.57 14.84 -6.32
N SER A 220 19.44 14.71 -7.32
CA SER A 220 19.19 13.85 -8.47
C SER A 220 19.07 12.38 -8.06
N ASN A 221 18.24 11.64 -8.79
CA ASN A 221 18.00 10.20 -8.59
C ASN A 221 17.52 9.84 -7.17
N LEU A 222 16.81 10.75 -6.49
CA LEU A 222 16.45 10.57 -5.09
C LEU A 222 15.64 9.29 -4.86
N TYR A 223 14.68 9.00 -5.75
CA TYR A 223 13.87 7.79 -5.62
C TYR A 223 14.68 6.51 -5.82
N CYS A 224 15.68 6.51 -6.71
CA CYS A 224 16.60 5.38 -6.89
C CYS A 224 17.52 5.18 -5.69
N LEU A 225 17.85 6.26 -4.97
CA LEU A 225 18.66 6.20 -3.75
C LEU A 225 17.89 5.69 -2.55
N ASN A 226 16.57 5.84 -2.52
CA ASN A 226 15.75 5.47 -1.37
C ASN A 226 15.35 3.99 -1.38
N GLU A 227 15.11 3.47 -0.18
CA GLU A 227 14.53 2.15 0.01
C GLU A 227 13.11 2.13 -0.56
N ARG A 228 12.80 1.09 -1.33
CA ARG A 228 11.56 1.01 -2.09
C ARG A 228 11.12 -0.41 -2.34
N VAL A 229 9.82 -0.60 -2.53
CA VAL A 229 9.19 -1.88 -2.83
C VAL A 229 8.35 -1.72 -4.09
N HIS A 230 8.70 -2.46 -5.13
CA HIS A 230 7.96 -2.53 -6.38
C HIS A 230 6.98 -3.69 -6.32
N LEU A 231 5.72 -3.42 -6.65
CA LEU A 231 4.74 -4.41 -7.04
C LEU A 231 4.61 -4.33 -8.56
N ILE A 232 4.84 -5.43 -9.25
CA ILE A 232 4.92 -5.54 -10.70
C ILE A 232 3.92 -6.58 -11.17
N GLY A 233 3.26 -6.29 -12.28
CA GLY A 233 2.28 -7.18 -12.86
C GLY A 233 1.67 -6.62 -14.13
N HIS A 234 0.43 -7.03 -14.41
CA HIS A 234 -0.26 -6.69 -15.64
C HIS A 234 -1.66 -6.13 -15.38
N TRP A 235 -1.96 -5.03 -16.05
CA TRP A 235 -3.30 -4.46 -16.14
C TRP A 235 -3.82 -4.57 -17.58
N LEU A 236 -5.01 -4.02 -17.86
CA LEU A 236 -5.65 -4.10 -19.17
C LEU A 236 -4.72 -3.77 -20.36
N HIS A 237 -3.83 -2.79 -20.21
CA HIS A 237 -2.97 -2.30 -21.29
C HIS A 237 -1.52 -2.81 -21.22
N GLY A 238 -1.26 -3.87 -20.46
CA GLY A 238 0.05 -4.51 -20.40
C GLY A 238 0.75 -4.31 -19.06
N PHE A 239 2.01 -3.90 -19.07
CA PHE A 239 2.82 -3.74 -17.88
C PHE A 239 2.27 -2.68 -16.92
N PHE A 240 2.24 -3.01 -15.62
CA PHE A 240 1.94 -2.07 -14.55
C PHE A 240 2.89 -2.28 -13.37
N SER A 241 3.41 -1.19 -12.83
CA SER A 241 4.22 -1.15 -11.62
C SER A 241 3.74 -0.07 -10.67
N MET A 242 3.55 -0.47 -9.41
CA MET A 242 3.34 0.43 -8.29
C MET A 242 4.50 0.30 -7.32
N CYS A 243 5.25 1.38 -7.15
CA CYS A 243 6.40 1.42 -6.26
C CYS A 243 6.10 2.28 -5.02
N ALA A 244 6.20 1.66 -3.85
CA ALA A 244 6.18 2.34 -2.57
C ALA A 244 7.60 2.77 -2.20
N VAL A 245 7.85 4.07 -2.12
CA VAL A 245 9.18 4.64 -1.80
C VAL A 245 9.20 5.19 -0.37
N GLY A 246 10.10 4.65 0.44
CA GLY A 246 10.34 5.12 1.81
C GLY A 246 11.09 6.45 1.83
N ALA A 247 10.97 7.18 2.93
CA ALA A 247 11.68 8.44 3.14
C ALA A 247 12.13 8.63 4.59
N THR A 248 12.71 9.80 4.91
CA THR A 248 13.09 10.11 6.29
C THR A 248 11.89 10.06 7.22
N ASN A 249 12.05 9.47 8.40
CA ASN A 249 11.03 9.24 9.41
C ASN A 249 10.01 8.16 9.08
N VAL A 250 10.07 7.55 7.89
CA VAL A 250 9.28 6.35 7.57
C VAL A 250 9.88 5.16 8.30
N GLY A 251 9.10 4.59 9.22
CA GLY A 251 9.52 3.43 9.99
C GLY A 251 9.63 2.18 9.13
N SER A 252 8.62 1.96 8.26
CA SER A 252 8.55 0.83 7.31
C SER A 252 7.49 1.05 6.24
N ILE A 253 7.59 0.29 5.16
CA ILE A 253 6.56 0.09 4.12
C ILE A 253 5.84 -1.21 4.47
N ASN A 254 4.52 -1.20 4.46
CA ASN A 254 3.66 -2.35 4.67
C ASN A 254 2.87 -2.65 3.40
N ILE A 255 2.81 -3.92 2.99
CA ILE A 255 1.99 -4.40 1.88
C ILE A 255 1.01 -5.40 2.45
N VAL A 256 -0.29 -5.21 2.19
CA VAL A 256 -1.39 -5.90 2.90
C VAL A 256 -1.32 -7.41 2.78
N PHE A 257 -0.89 -7.92 1.61
CA PHE A 257 -0.79 -9.35 1.33
C PHE A 257 0.63 -9.93 1.50
N GLU A 258 1.56 -9.17 2.12
CA GLU A 258 2.94 -9.59 2.37
C GLU A 258 3.30 -9.42 3.86
N GLU A 259 2.94 -10.40 4.68
CA GLU A 259 3.23 -10.33 6.12
C GLU A 259 4.73 -10.41 6.44
N ASP A 260 5.49 -11.14 5.61
CA ASP A 260 6.92 -11.40 5.79
C ASP A 260 7.82 -10.25 5.32
N LEU A 261 7.30 -9.32 4.53
CA LEU A 261 8.07 -8.19 4.03
C LEU A 261 8.43 -7.24 5.18
N LYS A 262 9.74 -7.08 5.45
CA LYS A 262 10.27 -6.14 6.45
C LYS A 262 11.28 -5.17 5.83
N THR A 263 10.89 -3.90 5.70
CA THR A 263 11.77 -2.81 5.26
C THR A 263 12.52 -2.17 6.43
N ASN A 264 13.58 -1.40 6.14
CA ASN A 264 14.39 -0.67 7.13
C ASN A 264 15.04 -1.57 8.20
N LYS A 265 15.25 -2.85 7.88
CA LYS A 265 15.90 -3.84 8.75
C LYS A 265 17.38 -3.47 8.98
N LYS A 266 17.83 -3.64 10.23
CA LYS A 266 19.23 -3.44 10.62
C LYS A 266 20.11 -4.45 9.88
N GLY A 267 21.24 -3.99 9.34
CA GLY A 267 22.22 -4.85 8.66
C GLY A 267 21.94 -5.12 7.17
N MET A 268 20.85 -4.61 6.59
CA MET A 268 20.65 -4.71 5.14
C MET A 268 21.69 -3.88 4.39
N ARG A 269 22.38 -4.54 3.45
CA ARG A 269 23.34 -3.91 2.55
C ARG A 269 22.60 -2.96 1.61
N HIS A 270 23.14 -1.75 1.42
CA HIS A 270 22.58 -0.80 0.46
C HIS A 270 22.63 -1.38 -0.97
N GLY A 271 21.53 -1.28 -1.70
CA GLY A 271 21.36 -1.84 -3.04
C GLY A 271 20.97 -3.32 -3.07
N SER A 272 20.84 -4.02 -1.93
CA SER A 272 20.43 -5.43 -1.95
C SER A 272 18.99 -5.58 -2.45
N LEU A 273 18.78 -6.59 -3.31
CA LEU A 273 17.47 -6.95 -3.85
C LEU A 273 16.88 -8.12 -3.06
N SER A 274 15.56 -8.11 -2.88
CA SER A 274 14.77 -9.24 -2.41
C SER A 274 13.52 -9.37 -3.28
N ASP A 275 13.61 -10.35 -4.17
CA ASP A 275 12.61 -10.63 -5.18
C ASP A 275 11.71 -11.79 -4.75
N LEU A 276 10.43 -11.70 -5.07
CA LEU A 276 9.43 -12.73 -4.81
C LEU A 276 8.44 -12.78 -5.96
N SER A 277 8.27 -13.94 -6.57
CA SER A 277 7.27 -14.19 -7.60
C SER A 277 6.01 -14.80 -6.99
N TYR A 278 4.85 -14.40 -7.51
CA TYR A 278 3.55 -14.93 -7.13
C TYR A 278 3.06 -15.92 -8.18
N SER A 279 2.70 -17.14 -7.76
CA SER A 279 2.09 -18.15 -8.63
C SER A 279 1.00 -18.91 -7.87
N PRO A 280 -0.29 -18.71 -8.21
CA PRO A 280 -0.80 -17.69 -9.14
C PRO A 280 -0.53 -16.26 -8.65
N GLY A 281 -0.59 -15.27 -9.55
CA GLY A 281 -0.47 -13.86 -9.20
C GLY A 281 -1.57 -13.38 -8.24
N TYR A 282 -1.38 -12.21 -7.64
CA TYR A 282 -2.35 -11.59 -6.73
C TYR A 282 -3.29 -10.62 -7.48
N ASP A 283 -4.54 -11.03 -7.66
CA ASP A 283 -5.57 -10.20 -8.27
C ASP A 283 -6.04 -9.08 -7.33
N THR A 284 -6.05 -7.86 -7.84
CA THR A 284 -6.52 -6.69 -7.10
C THR A 284 -7.43 -5.82 -7.95
N GLU A 285 -8.34 -5.14 -7.26
CA GLU A 285 -9.39 -4.33 -7.86
C GLU A 285 -9.11 -2.85 -7.62
N LYS A 286 -9.52 -2.00 -8.57
CA LYS A 286 -9.45 -0.54 -8.48
C LYS A 286 -10.06 -0.05 -7.16
N GLY A 287 -9.29 0.69 -6.38
CA GLY A 287 -9.65 1.18 -5.04
C GLY A 287 -9.32 0.24 -3.88
N ARG A 288 -8.94 -1.03 -4.12
CA ARG A 288 -8.54 -1.97 -3.06
C ARG A 288 -7.26 -1.51 -2.36
N LYS A 289 -7.22 -1.58 -1.03
CA LYS A 289 -6.03 -1.20 -0.26
C LYS A 289 -4.86 -2.15 -0.55
N MET A 290 -3.72 -1.60 -0.94
CA MET A 290 -2.50 -2.34 -1.27
C MET A 290 -1.49 -2.30 -0.14
N GLY A 291 -1.43 -1.20 0.60
CA GLY A 291 -0.44 -1.03 1.67
C GLY A 291 -0.58 0.28 2.42
N ASP A 292 0.38 0.53 3.30
CA ASP A 292 0.51 1.78 4.03
C ASP A 292 1.96 2.09 4.41
N PHE A 293 2.22 3.37 4.65
CA PHE A 293 3.50 3.85 5.13
C PHE A 293 3.44 4.26 6.59
N ARG A 294 4.47 3.89 7.35
CA ARG A 294 4.63 4.35 8.74
C ARG A 294 5.35 5.70 8.81
N LEU A 295 4.77 6.74 8.19
CA LEU A 295 5.20 8.14 7.92
C LEU A 295 5.62 8.44 6.47
N GLY A 296 5.67 9.74 6.13
CA GLY A 296 5.66 10.35 4.79
C GLY A 296 6.56 9.75 3.72
N SER A 297 6.01 9.63 2.51
CA SER A 297 6.49 8.70 1.49
C SER A 297 6.09 9.18 0.09
N SER A 298 6.40 8.37 -0.92
CA SER A 298 5.88 8.58 -2.26
C SER A 298 5.43 7.27 -2.88
N VAL A 299 4.40 7.36 -3.70
CA VAL A 299 3.98 6.28 -4.60
C VAL A 299 4.40 6.68 -6.00
N VAL A 300 5.12 5.80 -6.69
CA VAL A 300 5.51 5.98 -8.08
C VAL A 300 4.79 4.91 -8.90
N LEU A 301 3.99 5.36 -9.86
CA LEU A 301 3.38 4.51 -10.87
C LEU A 301 4.25 4.52 -12.13
N ILE A 302 4.42 3.36 -12.75
CA ILE A 302 5.02 3.19 -14.07
C ILE A 302 4.19 2.16 -14.81
N PHE A 303 3.62 2.50 -15.96
CA PHE A 303 2.67 1.62 -16.64
C PHE A 303 2.63 1.86 -18.15
N GLU A 304 2.30 0.83 -18.91
CA GLU A 304 1.98 0.90 -20.33
C GLU A 304 0.55 1.36 -20.51
N ALA A 305 0.28 2.32 -21.39
CA ALA A 305 -1.07 2.71 -21.78
C ALA A 305 -1.13 3.04 -23.28
N PRO A 306 -2.31 3.08 -23.90
CA PRO A 306 -2.48 3.51 -25.29
C PRO A 306 -1.92 4.91 -25.58
N ALA A 307 -1.67 5.20 -26.85
CA ALA A 307 -1.12 6.49 -27.29
C ALA A 307 -2.05 7.70 -27.03
N ASP A 308 -3.36 7.46 -26.92
CA ASP A 308 -4.40 8.45 -26.60
C ASP A 308 -4.69 8.58 -25.10
N PHE A 309 -3.93 7.88 -24.25
CA PHE A 309 -3.96 8.11 -22.81
C PHE A 309 -3.49 9.52 -22.46
N HIS A 310 -4.20 10.17 -21.55
CA HIS A 310 -3.81 11.47 -21.02
C HIS A 310 -4.04 11.56 -19.52
N PHE A 311 -3.15 12.29 -18.84
CA PHE A 311 -3.36 12.62 -17.44
C PHE A 311 -4.43 13.70 -17.30
N SER A 312 -5.34 13.49 -16.36
CA SER A 312 -6.35 14.49 -15.96
C SER A 312 -5.86 15.39 -14.81
N VAL A 313 -4.59 15.24 -14.42
CA VAL A 313 -3.97 15.96 -13.31
C VAL A 313 -2.70 16.67 -13.77
N SER A 314 -2.28 17.68 -13.01
CA SER A 314 -1.06 18.44 -13.26
C SER A 314 -0.08 18.38 -12.09
N SER A 315 1.21 18.57 -12.38
CA SER A 315 2.25 18.72 -11.35
C SER A 315 1.88 19.84 -10.37
N GLY A 316 1.91 19.53 -9.07
CA GLY A 316 1.54 20.43 -7.98
C GLY A 316 0.07 20.30 -7.52
N GLN A 317 -0.77 19.58 -8.26
CA GLN A 317 -2.17 19.35 -7.89
C GLN A 317 -2.27 18.43 -6.67
N ARG A 318 -3.14 18.79 -5.72
CA ARG A 318 -3.56 17.90 -4.63
C ARG A 318 -4.63 16.94 -5.14
N ILE A 319 -4.48 15.68 -4.77
CA ILE A 319 -5.39 14.60 -5.14
C ILE A 319 -5.68 13.72 -3.93
N LYS A 320 -6.81 13.02 -3.96
CA LYS A 320 -7.19 11.96 -3.01
C LYS A 320 -7.25 10.62 -3.71
N TYR A 321 -7.05 9.53 -2.98
CA TYR A 321 -7.18 8.20 -3.57
C TYR A 321 -8.61 7.99 -4.11
N GLY A 322 -8.71 7.31 -5.25
CA GLY A 322 -9.98 7.11 -5.94
C GLY A 322 -10.38 8.23 -6.90
N GLU A 323 -9.79 9.43 -6.81
CA GLU A 323 -10.03 10.50 -7.79
C GLU A 323 -9.42 10.17 -9.15
N MET A 324 -9.97 10.74 -10.23
CA MET A 324 -9.47 10.54 -11.59
C MET A 324 -8.01 11.00 -11.72
N LEU A 325 -7.15 10.10 -12.21
CA LEU A 325 -5.73 10.38 -12.43
C LEU A 325 -5.41 10.48 -13.92
N GLY A 326 -5.99 9.60 -14.73
CA GLY A 326 -5.84 9.61 -16.17
C GLY A 326 -6.97 8.86 -16.86
N ASP A 327 -7.14 9.19 -18.13
CA ASP A 327 -8.23 8.69 -18.96
C ASP A 327 -7.75 8.39 -20.39
N ILE A 328 -8.58 7.68 -21.14
CA ILE A 328 -8.33 7.26 -22.52
C ILE A 328 -9.50 7.76 -23.36
N ASN A 329 -9.20 8.53 -24.41
CA ASN A 329 -10.22 9.27 -25.17
C ASN A 329 -11.06 8.41 -26.15
N SER A 330 -10.99 7.07 -26.11
CA SER A 330 -11.62 6.23 -27.13
C SER A 330 -12.96 5.61 -26.70
N GLN A 331 -13.91 5.60 -27.64
CA GLN A 331 -15.15 4.80 -27.56
C GLN A 331 -14.89 3.30 -27.27
N ALA A 332 -13.66 2.81 -27.48
CA ALA A 332 -13.21 1.46 -27.21
C ALA A 332 -13.12 1.11 -25.71
N TYR A 333 -12.74 2.06 -24.82
CA TYR A 333 -12.74 1.79 -23.37
C TYR A 333 -14.16 1.52 -22.86
N ASN A 334 -15.17 2.25 -23.35
CA ASN A 334 -16.56 2.03 -22.95
C ASN A 334 -17.08 0.65 -23.38
N LEU A 335 -16.63 0.13 -24.53
CA LEU A 335 -16.99 -1.19 -25.01
C LEU A 335 -16.26 -2.29 -24.22
N GLU A 336 -14.93 -2.22 -24.07
CA GLU A 336 -14.15 -3.24 -23.34
C GLU A 336 -14.42 -3.23 -21.83
N SER A 337 -14.60 -2.07 -21.19
CA SER A 337 -14.94 -1.98 -19.76
C SER A 337 -16.34 -2.54 -19.49
N SER A 338 -17.30 -2.33 -20.40
CA SER A 338 -18.62 -2.93 -20.30
C SER A 338 -18.56 -4.46 -20.43
N ASP A 339 -17.73 -4.98 -21.32
CA ASP A 339 -17.54 -6.42 -21.53
C ASP A 339 -16.78 -7.07 -20.36
N VAL A 340 -15.73 -6.44 -19.83
CA VAL A 340 -15.00 -6.93 -18.64
C VAL A 340 -15.88 -6.88 -17.40
N ARG A 341 -16.65 -5.80 -17.19
CA ARG A 341 -17.61 -5.69 -16.09
C ARG A 341 -18.70 -6.76 -16.20
N THR A 342 -19.19 -7.03 -17.41
CA THR A 342 -20.17 -8.09 -17.69
C THR A 342 -19.58 -9.47 -17.47
N ARG A 343 -18.35 -9.73 -17.91
CA ARG A 343 -17.61 -10.99 -17.66
C ARG A 343 -17.32 -11.20 -16.18
N LYS A 344 -16.96 -10.15 -15.45
CA LYS A 344 -16.68 -10.23 -14.00
C LYS A 344 -17.96 -10.52 -13.21
N LEU A 345 -19.08 -9.88 -13.57
CA LEU A 345 -20.42 -10.23 -13.05
C LEU A 345 -20.81 -11.66 -13.41
N HIS A 346 -20.51 -12.12 -14.64
CA HIS A 346 -20.78 -13.48 -15.09
C HIS A 346 -19.95 -14.52 -14.32
N LEU A 347 -18.65 -14.28 -14.15
CA LEU A 347 -17.73 -15.13 -13.38
C LEU A 347 -18.09 -15.17 -11.90
N GLN A 348 -18.47 -14.03 -11.29
CA GLN A 348 -19.00 -14.01 -9.93
C GLN A 348 -20.29 -14.81 -9.82
N SER A 349 -21.21 -14.70 -10.79
CA SER A 349 -22.43 -15.52 -10.82
C SER A 349 -22.14 -17.01 -11.04
N GLN A 350 -21.10 -17.35 -11.81
CA GLN A 350 -20.70 -18.72 -12.10
C GLN A 350 -20.01 -19.36 -10.88
N ALA A 351 -19.12 -18.63 -10.22
CA ALA A 351 -18.53 -19.04 -8.94
C ALA A 351 -19.61 -19.27 -7.88
N HIS A 352 -20.62 -18.39 -7.80
CA HIS A 352 -21.75 -18.54 -6.90
C HIS A 352 -22.57 -19.81 -7.22
N ARG A 353 -22.83 -20.09 -8.51
CA ARG A 353 -23.51 -21.32 -8.95
C ARG A 353 -22.71 -22.59 -8.67
N THR A 354 -21.39 -22.57 -8.88
CA THR A 354 -20.51 -23.71 -8.60
C THR A 354 -20.40 -23.98 -7.10
N ALA A 355 -20.29 -22.95 -6.27
CA ALA A 355 -20.29 -23.10 -4.81
C ALA A 355 -21.62 -23.68 -4.29
N TYR A 356 -22.75 -23.22 -4.84
CA TYR A 356 -24.07 -23.73 -4.50
C TYR A 356 -24.25 -25.20 -4.95
N ALA A 357 -23.77 -25.55 -6.15
CA ALA A 357 -23.82 -26.92 -6.66
C ALA A 357 -22.94 -27.88 -5.84
N ALA A 358 -21.73 -27.44 -5.43
CA ALA A 358 -20.85 -28.22 -4.57
C ALA A 358 -21.46 -28.46 -3.18
N TYR A 359 -22.09 -27.44 -2.60
CA TYR A 359 -22.85 -27.58 -1.35
C TYR A 359 -24.00 -28.59 -1.48
N TYR A 360 -24.77 -28.53 -2.56
CA TYR A 360 -25.88 -29.45 -2.80
C TYR A 360 -25.43 -30.89 -3.06
N ALA A 361 -24.33 -31.08 -3.79
CA ALA A 361 -23.75 -32.40 -4.02
C ALA A 361 -23.30 -33.04 -2.69
N GLN A 362 -22.67 -32.25 -1.81
CA GLN A 362 -22.24 -32.71 -0.50
C GLN A 362 -23.42 -33.00 0.44
N PHE A 363 -24.51 -32.22 0.33
CA PHE A 363 -25.76 -32.49 1.04
C PHE A 363 -26.47 -33.77 0.56
N GLU A 364 -26.50 -34.03 -0.75
CA GLU A 364 -27.05 -35.27 -1.33
C GLU A 364 -26.20 -36.50 -1.01
N GLU A 365 -24.88 -36.34 -0.87
CA GLU A 365 -23.98 -37.40 -0.42
C GLU A 365 -24.23 -37.74 1.06
N TYR A 366 -24.36 -36.74 1.92
CA TYR A 366 -24.78 -36.91 3.32
C TYR A 366 -26.16 -37.58 3.44
N ARG A 367 -27.12 -37.17 2.60
CA ARG A 367 -28.46 -37.77 2.54
C ARG A 367 -28.43 -39.23 2.07
N ARG A 368 -27.55 -39.58 1.12
CA ARG A 368 -27.35 -40.96 0.67
C ARG A 368 -26.71 -41.82 1.74
N GLU A 369 -25.77 -41.27 2.50
CA GLU A 369 -25.18 -41.94 3.66
C GLU A 369 -26.22 -42.19 4.76
N GLU A 370 -27.13 -41.24 5.03
CA GLU A 370 -28.26 -41.45 5.96
C GLU A 370 -29.27 -42.49 5.47
N MET A 371 -29.49 -42.62 4.15
CA MET A 371 -30.45 -43.59 3.59
C MET A 371 -29.89 -45.01 3.43
N ASN A 372 -28.57 -45.19 3.40
CA ASN A 372 -27.94 -46.51 3.25
C ASN A 372 -27.78 -47.29 4.58
N ASP A 373 -28.05 -46.66 5.71
CA ASP A 373 -27.87 -47.27 7.03
C ASP A 373 -29.18 -47.90 7.55
N GLN A 374 -29.53 -49.08 7.03
CA GLN A 374 -30.42 -50.01 7.74
C GLN A 374 -29.63 -50.76 8.83
N ARG A 375 -29.44 -50.15 10.01
CA ARG A 375 -29.19 -50.87 11.28
C ARG A 375 -29.51 -50.03 12.52
N PRO A 376 -30.03 -50.64 13.61
CA PRO A 376 -30.72 -49.91 14.67
C PRO A 376 -29.80 -49.38 15.78
N SER A 377 -30.18 -48.22 16.31
CA SER A 377 -29.95 -47.73 17.66
C SER A 377 -28.56 -47.90 18.27
N SER A 378 -27.66 -46.94 18.07
CA SER A 378 -26.71 -46.52 19.13
C SER A 378 -26.03 -45.17 18.93
N PHE A 379 -26.22 -44.46 17.80
CA PHE A 379 -25.54 -43.17 17.59
C PHE A 379 -26.33 -41.91 18.02
N ALA A 380 -27.63 -42.03 18.30
CA ALA A 380 -28.45 -40.92 18.81
C ALA A 380 -28.08 -40.47 20.24
N ALA A 381 -27.19 -41.20 20.94
CA ALA A 381 -26.70 -40.83 22.27
C ALA A 381 -25.35 -40.08 22.26
N LYS A 382 -24.70 -39.88 21.09
CA LYS A 382 -23.42 -39.15 21.00
C LYS A 382 -23.51 -37.74 20.44
N SER A 383 -24.70 -37.22 20.13
CA SER A 383 -24.88 -35.83 19.67
C SER A 383 -24.98 -34.79 20.79
N LYS A 384 -24.84 -35.17 22.06
CA LYS A 384 -24.79 -34.24 23.21
C LYS A 384 -23.45 -34.18 23.95
N GLN A 385 -22.40 -34.84 23.46
CA GLN A 385 -21.07 -34.76 24.06
C GLN A 385 -20.14 -33.91 23.19
N LYS A 386 -19.86 -32.69 23.69
CA LYS A 386 -18.70 -31.83 23.39
C LYS A 386 -17.85 -32.28 22.20
N ILE A 387 -18.04 -31.60 21.06
CA ILE A 387 -17.02 -31.52 20.01
C ILE A 387 -15.79 -30.88 20.67
N SER A 388 -14.83 -31.72 21.06
CA SER A 388 -13.53 -31.30 21.54
C SER A 388 -12.84 -30.52 20.41
N SER A 389 -12.38 -29.32 20.75
CA SER A 389 -11.83 -28.28 19.87
C SER A 389 -10.54 -28.64 19.11
N LYS A 390 -10.16 -29.92 19.05
CA LYS A 390 -8.98 -30.40 18.32
C LYS A 390 -9.29 -30.93 16.92
N ASN A 391 -10.44 -31.57 16.67
CA ASN A 391 -10.69 -32.18 15.35
C ASN A 391 -11.39 -31.26 14.34
N ALA A 392 -12.15 -30.26 14.78
CA ALA A 392 -12.82 -29.34 13.86
C ALA A 392 -11.83 -28.45 13.08
N ASN A 393 -10.72 -28.07 13.72
CA ASN A 393 -9.66 -27.31 13.08
C ASN A 393 -8.86 -28.17 12.08
N ASP A 394 -8.63 -29.45 12.36
CA ASP A 394 -7.90 -30.31 11.44
C ASP A 394 -8.72 -30.67 10.20
N ILE A 395 -10.03 -30.85 10.35
CA ILE A 395 -10.96 -31.05 9.22
C ILE A 395 -11.09 -29.76 8.40
N LEU A 396 -11.21 -28.60 9.06
CA LEU A 396 -11.25 -27.30 8.39
C LEU A 396 -9.94 -26.98 7.67
N ASN A 397 -8.79 -27.30 8.26
CA ASN A 397 -7.47 -27.09 7.67
C ASN A 397 -7.21 -28.05 6.49
N HIS A 398 -7.68 -29.30 6.59
CA HIS A 398 -7.58 -30.26 5.49
C HIS A 398 -8.50 -29.86 4.32
N TRP A 399 -9.71 -29.37 4.61
CA TRP A 399 -10.64 -28.84 3.61
C TRP A 399 -10.12 -27.55 2.96
N LEU A 400 -9.53 -26.63 3.73
CA LEU A 400 -8.87 -25.40 3.23
C LEU A 400 -7.58 -25.67 2.45
N GLN A 401 -6.94 -26.82 2.66
CA GLN A 401 -5.80 -27.28 1.84
C GLN A 401 -6.25 -27.87 0.51
N ILE A 402 -7.38 -28.57 0.48
CA ILE A 402 -7.87 -29.26 -0.72
C ILE A 402 -8.70 -28.33 -1.62
N ASN A 403 -9.47 -27.39 -1.07
CA ASN A 403 -10.43 -26.54 -1.80
C ASN A 403 -10.12 -25.03 -1.65
N ARG A 404 -8.99 -24.57 -2.19
CA ARG A 404 -8.70 -23.13 -2.30
C ARG A 404 -9.52 -22.50 -3.44
N PRO A 405 -10.74 -21.99 -3.15
CA PRO A 405 -11.00 -20.59 -3.46
C PRO A 405 -11.68 -19.83 -2.30
N ASP A 406 -11.15 -18.62 -2.07
CA ASP A 406 -11.80 -17.44 -1.50
C ASP A 406 -12.64 -17.54 -0.20
N LEU A 407 -11.93 -17.49 0.93
CA LEU A 407 -12.44 -16.90 2.19
C LEU A 407 -13.01 -15.47 2.01
N TYR A 408 -12.63 -14.78 0.92
CA TYR A 408 -13.11 -13.44 0.59
C TYR A 408 -14.58 -13.43 0.12
N ALA A 409 -15.00 -14.43 -0.65
CA ALA A 409 -16.37 -14.57 -1.16
C ALA A 409 -17.38 -14.79 -0.03
N PHE A 410 -17.02 -15.57 0.99
CA PHE A 410 -17.86 -15.80 2.17
C PHE A 410 -18.08 -14.55 3.02
N SER A 411 -17.07 -13.69 3.18
CA SER A 411 -17.23 -12.44 3.94
C SER A 411 -18.11 -11.41 3.20
N MET A 412 -18.08 -11.44 1.85
CA MET A 412 -18.93 -10.59 0.99
C MET A 412 -20.38 -11.05 1.03
N LEU A 413 -20.62 -12.37 0.95
CA LEU A 413 -21.97 -12.95 1.07
C LEU A 413 -22.64 -12.54 2.38
N ARG A 414 -21.92 -12.62 3.50
CA ARG A 414 -22.42 -12.23 4.83
C ARG A 414 -22.84 -10.76 4.89
N LYS A 415 -22.07 -9.87 4.27
CA LYS A 415 -22.38 -8.43 4.24
C LYS A 415 -23.56 -8.09 3.32
N GLN A 416 -23.67 -8.75 2.17
CA GLN A 416 -24.77 -8.54 1.22
C GLN A 416 -26.10 -9.11 1.72
N LEU A 417 -26.10 -10.24 2.43
CA LEU A 417 -27.32 -10.89 2.94
C LEU A 417 -27.93 -10.14 4.14
N ILE A 418 -27.10 -9.49 4.97
CA ILE A 418 -27.56 -8.60 6.06
C ILE A 418 -28.19 -7.31 5.48
N GLN A 419 -27.76 -6.87 4.29
CA GLN A 419 -28.28 -5.68 3.61
C GLN A 419 -29.65 -5.90 2.93
N LEU A 420 -30.08 -7.16 2.77
CA LEU A 420 -31.31 -7.55 2.08
C LEU A 420 -32.48 -7.93 3.03
N GLU A 421 -32.39 -7.58 4.32
CA GLU A 421 -33.45 -7.78 5.33
C GLU A 421 -34.04 -9.20 5.43
N TYR A 422 -33.27 -10.26 5.13
CA TYR A 422 -33.72 -11.62 5.40
C TYR A 422 -33.58 -11.95 6.90
N ASP A 423 -34.68 -12.35 7.53
CA ASP A 423 -34.73 -12.71 8.96
C ASP A 423 -33.90 -13.97 9.25
N VAL A 424 -32.67 -13.75 9.72
CA VAL A 424 -31.66 -14.76 10.05
C VAL A 424 -32.14 -15.75 11.13
N ASN A 425 -33.17 -15.39 11.91
CA ASN A 425 -33.72 -16.27 12.94
C ASN A 425 -34.54 -17.44 12.38
N LYS A 426 -34.93 -17.37 11.10
CA LYS A 426 -35.64 -18.45 10.40
C LYS A 426 -34.69 -19.47 9.78
N TRP A 427 -33.38 -19.28 9.88
CA TRP A 427 -32.40 -20.16 9.26
C TRP A 427 -32.18 -21.45 10.06
N PRO A 428 -31.82 -22.57 9.41
CA PRO A 428 -31.37 -23.79 10.09
C PRO A 428 -30.25 -23.47 11.08
N VAL A 429 -30.26 -24.16 12.24
CA VAL A 429 -29.34 -23.88 13.37
C VAL A 429 -27.86 -24.00 12.96
N SER A 430 -27.55 -24.90 12.03
CA SER A 430 -26.19 -25.09 11.48
C SER A 430 -25.66 -23.86 10.74
N LEU A 431 -26.51 -23.16 9.98
CA LEU A 431 -26.15 -21.94 9.25
C LEU A 431 -25.99 -20.72 10.16
N ARG A 432 -26.71 -20.67 11.29
CA ARG A 432 -26.53 -19.64 12.32
C ARG A 432 -25.18 -19.75 13.03
N LEU A 433 -24.71 -20.98 13.26
CA LEU A 433 -23.43 -21.25 13.94
C LEU A 433 -22.20 -20.94 13.07
N CYS A 434 -22.31 -21.01 11.73
CA CYS A 434 -21.23 -20.58 10.84
C CYS A 434 -21.16 -19.06 10.65
N CYS A 435 -22.22 -18.33 11.02
CA CYS A 435 -22.28 -16.86 10.90
C CYS A 435 -21.95 -16.11 12.20
N SER A 436 -21.93 -16.79 13.36
CA SER A 436 -21.46 -16.28 14.66
C SER A 436 -19.96 -16.49 14.81
#